data_AF-A0A3M6XD11-F1
#
_entry.id   AF-A0A3M6XD11-F1
#
_cell.length_a   1.000
_cell.length_b   1.000
_cell.length_c   1.000
_cell.angle_alpha   90.00
_cell.angle_beta   90.00
_cell.angle_gamma   90.00
#
_symmetry.space_group_name_H-M   'P 1'
#
loop_
_entity.id
_entity.type
_entity.pdbx_description
1 polymer ?
#
loop_
_entity_poly.entity_id
_entity_poly.type
_entity_poly.pdbx_seq_one_letter_code
_entity_poly.pdbx_strand_id
1 'polypeptide(L)'
;AIAKRSTKKAIRGTKEKKKGKKKEKDSLSALPKMSTTNGIPNNERLTSKITNPTPPNQDQAPSDNNKKTNPKPGYPDSIPATSLLADFITTSKPTDLPIHIQEKVQELLIDYIGVTLGAIQHAESTASKRLQRCKGFHLEPSTSANEGIGGNRGYCSVIGQGPEKRWLPQYAGLLNAALGHSLDFDDTYAPGTLHAGVTAIPAALLGAEILLCQTPPTSGSNTITGTTTTQADPIPPSAFLHAIALGYETISLIGRELGFAAYKRGFHNTSVAGIFGAIAVLSTLLHLTPTEALAAFGLAGSRAAGSMQYLANGAWNKRLHPGFAVHDAWVCVGMARAGVVGAKGALEGGSGVFRGYTAEPEGVDLGRLVD
;
A
#
# COMPACT_ATOMS: atom_id res chain seq x y z
N ALA A 1 14.33 -40.55 12.06
CA ALA A 1 13.83 -41.88 11.68
C ALA A 1 12.31 -41.87 11.77
N ILE A 2 11.62 -42.29 10.68
CA ILE A 2 10.18 -42.65 10.60
C ILE A 2 9.24 -41.43 10.79
N ALA A 3 8.43 -41.00 9.81
CA ALA A 3 7.36 -41.78 9.22
C ALA A 3 6.99 -41.36 7.78
N LYS A 4 6.81 -42.38 6.95
CA LYS A 4 6.22 -42.34 5.60
C LYS A 4 4.68 -42.38 5.68
N ARG A 5 3.99 -41.61 4.84
CA ARG A 5 2.65 -41.92 4.29
C ARG A 5 2.69 -41.47 2.82
N SER A 6 2.94 -42.36 1.86
CA SER A 6 2.00 -43.29 1.21
C SER A 6 0.78 -42.61 0.60
N THR A 7 0.82 -42.36 -0.70
CA THR A 7 -0.35 -42.37 -1.58
C THR A 7 0.05 -43.02 -2.92
N LYS A 8 -0.71 -44.04 -3.34
CA LYS A 8 -0.58 -44.72 -4.63
C LYS A 8 -1.99 -45.00 -5.17
N LYS A 9 -2.15 -44.78 -6.49
CA LYS A 9 -3.27 -45.09 -7.42
C LYS A 9 -4.52 -44.21 -7.31
N ALA A 10 -5.19 -43.82 -8.41
CA ALA A 10 -5.31 -44.40 -9.76
C ALA A 10 -5.43 -43.29 -10.84
N ILE A 11 -4.68 -43.32 -11.94
CA ILE A 11 -5.03 -43.85 -13.28
C ILE A 11 -6.45 -43.50 -13.77
N ARG A 12 -6.55 -42.54 -14.71
CA ARG A 12 -7.38 -42.68 -15.92
C ARG A 12 -6.85 -41.74 -17.01
N GLY A 13 -6.41 -42.32 -18.13
CA GLY A 13 -5.92 -41.61 -19.30
C GLY A 13 -7.01 -41.21 -20.28
N THR A 14 -6.66 -40.34 -21.21
CA THR A 14 -7.28 -40.16 -22.55
C THR A 14 -6.32 -39.26 -23.35
N LYS A 15 -5.42 -39.86 -24.14
CA LYS A 15 -5.47 -39.98 -25.61
C LYS A 15 -5.64 -38.66 -26.38
N GLU A 16 -4.53 -38.28 -27.02
CA GLU A 16 -4.44 -37.38 -28.16
C GLU A 16 -5.42 -37.77 -29.29
N LYS A 17 -5.96 -36.76 -29.99
CA LYS A 17 -6.27 -36.82 -31.42
C LYS A 17 -6.02 -35.46 -32.08
N LYS A 18 -4.98 -35.40 -32.93
CA LYS A 18 -4.83 -34.45 -34.03
C LYS A 18 -5.90 -34.73 -35.11
N LYS A 19 -6.50 -33.68 -35.68
CA LYS A 19 -6.61 -33.39 -37.13
C LYS A 19 -7.66 -32.31 -37.40
N GLY A 20 -7.33 -31.36 -38.28
CA GLY A 20 -8.33 -30.52 -38.95
C GLY A 20 -7.83 -29.13 -39.40
N LYS A 21 -7.04 -29.07 -40.48
CA LYS A 21 -6.83 -27.85 -41.27
C LYS A 21 -7.97 -27.73 -42.31
N LYS A 22 -8.63 -26.58 -42.39
CA LYS A 22 -9.27 -25.96 -43.58
C LYS A 22 -9.54 -24.49 -43.22
N LYS A 23 -8.76 -23.54 -43.75
CA LYS A 23 -9.06 -22.70 -44.92
C LYS A 23 -10.46 -22.07 -44.85
N GLU A 24 -10.51 -20.79 -44.51
CA GLU A 24 -11.44 -19.85 -45.14
C GLU A 24 -10.74 -18.49 -45.28
N LYS A 25 -10.96 -17.89 -46.44
CA LYS A 25 -10.32 -16.71 -47.01
C LYS A 25 -11.42 -15.66 -47.16
N ASP A 26 -11.00 -14.41 -47.17
CA ASP A 26 -11.72 -13.25 -47.74
C ASP A 26 -12.86 -12.63 -46.92
N SER A 27 -12.58 -11.45 -46.34
CA SER A 27 -13.32 -10.21 -46.65
C SER A 27 -12.68 -9.01 -45.95
N LEU A 28 -11.83 -8.29 -46.69
CA LEU A 28 -11.52 -6.88 -46.46
C LEU A 28 -12.63 -6.02 -47.07
N SER A 29 -13.27 -5.17 -46.26
CA SER A 29 -13.94 -3.89 -46.60
C SER A 29 -14.72 -3.47 -45.36
N ALA A 30 -14.83 -2.23 -44.88
CA ALA A 30 -14.37 -0.92 -45.28
C ALA A 30 -14.36 -0.07 -43.99
N LEU A 31 -13.30 0.71 -43.75
CA LEU A 31 -13.27 1.75 -42.72
C LEU A 31 -13.63 3.09 -43.37
N PRO A 32 -14.61 3.86 -42.88
CA PRO A 32 -14.79 5.23 -43.34
C PRO A 32 -13.78 6.16 -42.64
N LYS A 33 -13.08 6.94 -43.46
CA LYS A 33 -12.25 8.07 -43.06
C LYS A 33 -13.14 9.14 -42.40
N MET A 34 -12.84 9.55 -41.17
CA MET A 34 -13.38 10.78 -40.60
C MET A 34 -12.34 11.90 -40.65
N SER A 35 -12.83 13.02 -41.15
CA SER A 35 -12.15 14.25 -41.53
C SER A 35 -11.59 15.00 -40.32
N THR A 36 -10.38 15.50 -40.45
CA THR A 36 -9.75 16.49 -39.58
C THR A 36 -10.34 17.86 -39.90
N THR A 37 -11.06 18.48 -38.97
CA THR A 37 -11.09 19.93 -38.66
C THR A 37 -12.28 20.22 -37.76
N ASN A 38 -12.02 20.68 -36.53
CA ASN A 38 -12.72 21.78 -35.88
C ASN A 38 -12.03 22.10 -34.54
N GLY A 39 -11.86 23.41 -34.31
CA GLY A 39 -10.96 23.98 -33.32
C GLY A 39 -11.31 23.68 -31.85
N ILE A 40 -10.29 23.87 -31.02
CA ILE A 40 -10.36 23.83 -29.56
C ILE A 40 -11.25 24.99 -29.09
N PRO A 41 -12.41 24.75 -28.44
CA PRO A 41 -13.16 25.81 -27.79
C PRO A 41 -12.48 26.19 -26.46
N ASN A 42 -12.49 27.49 -26.18
CA ASN A 42 -11.89 28.12 -25.01
C ASN A 42 -12.36 27.52 -23.68
N ASN A 43 -11.45 27.65 -22.72
CA ASN A 43 -11.46 27.15 -21.35
C ASN A 43 -12.60 27.76 -20.51
N GLU A 44 -13.81 27.21 -20.59
CA GLU A 44 -14.84 27.43 -19.57
C GLU A 44 -14.73 26.36 -18.48
N ARG A 45 -14.48 26.85 -17.27
CA ARG A 45 -14.36 26.07 -16.04
C ARG A 45 -15.66 25.31 -15.79
N LEU A 46 -15.71 24.03 -16.17
CA LEU A 46 -16.79 23.10 -15.80
C LEU A 46 -16.76 22.87 -14.28
N THR A 47 -17.33 23.79 -13.52
CA THR A 47 -17.74 23.53 -12.13
C THR A 47 -19.10 22.85 -12.16
N SER A 48 -19.14 21.57 -12.48
CA SER A 48 -20.32 20.77 -12.14
C SER A 48 -20.38 20.66 -10.62
N LYS A 49 -21.44 21.19 -10.02
CA LYS A 49 -21.78 20.86 -8.63
C LYS A 49 -22.05 19.36 -8.58
N ILE A 50 -21.05 18.57 -8.21
CA ILE A 50 -21.21 17.15 -7.92
C ILE A 50 -22.07 17.08 -6.66
N THR A 51 -23.38 16.93 -6.83
CA THR A 51 -24.27 16.55 -5.74
C THR A 51 -24.13 15.04 -5.58
N ASN A 52 -23.36 14.60 -4.59
CA ASN A 52 -23.38 13.20 -4.17
C ASN A 52 -24.82 12.83 -3.77
N PRO A 53 -25.35 11.66 -4.17
CA PRO A 53 -26.65 11.21 -3.69
C PRO A 53 -26.64 11.13 -2.17
N THR A 54 -27.73 11.56 -1.55
CA THR A 54 -27.94 11.42 -0.10
C THR A 54 -27.77 9.94 0.27
N PRO A 55 -26.96 9.59 1.28
CA PRO A 55 -26.82 8.20 1.72
C PRO A 55 -28.21 7.63 2.06
N PRO A 56 -28.44 6.33 1.83
CA PRO A 56 -29.72 5.70 2.14
C PRO A 56 -30.06 5.90 3.61
N ASN A 57 -31.35 6.14 3.88
CA ASN A 57 -31.87 6.43 5.21
C ASN A 57 -31.46 5.32 6.19
N GLN A 58 -30.66 5.67 7.21
CA GLN A 58 -30.12 4.76 8.21
C GLN A 58 -31.03 4.57 9.44
N ASP A 59 -32.27 5.05 9.36
CA ASP A 59 -33.24 4.87 10.43
C ASP A 59 -33.85 3.47 10.37
N GLN A 60 -33.27 2.54 11.13
CA GLN A 60 -33.96 1.66 12.10
C GLN A 60 -33.01 0.56 12.60
N ALA A 61 -32.44 0.78 13.79
CA ALA A 61 -32.04 -0.29 14.69
C ALA A 61 -32.87 -0.14 15.98
N PRO A 62 -33.38 -1.23 16.59
CA PRO A 62 -34.14 -1.14 17.82
C PRO A 62 -33.25 -0.60 18.96
N SER A 63 -33.71 0.46 19.61
CA SER A 63 -33.06 1.06 20.77
C SER A 63 -33.20 0.16 22.00
N ASP A 64 -32.23 -0.71 22.23
CA ASP A 64 -32.14 -1.45 23.50
C ASP A 64 -31.43 -0.57 24.55
N ASN A 65 -32.24 0.14 25.33
CA ASN A 65 -31.82 0.96 26.46
C ASN A 65 -31.34 0.07 27.64
N ASN A 66 -30.02 -0.17 27.78
CA ASN A 66 -29.28 -0.27 29.07
C ASN A 66 -27.88 -0.93 29.00
N LYS A 67 -27.08 -0.65 27.96
CA LYS A 67 -25.61 -0.80 28.05
C LYS A 67 -25.00 0.45 27.44
N LYS A 68 -23.95 1.02 28.04
CA LYS A 68 -23.09 1.98 27.34
C LYS A 68 -22.47 1.23 26.16
N THR A 69 -23.13 1.26 25.01
CA THR A 69 -22.65 0.62 23.79
C THR A 69 -21.57 1.52 23.20
N ASN A 70 -20.36 1.01 23.00
CA ASN A 70 -19.31 1.74 22.29
C ASN A 70 -19.85 2.25 20.94
N PRO A 71 -19.55 3.49 20.55
CA PRO A 71 -20.01 4.03 19.27
C PRO A 71 -19.61 3.12 18.11
N LYS A 72 -20.59 2.75 17.29
CA LYS A 72 -20.43 1.76 16.22
C LYS A 72 -20.05 2.41 14.90
N PRO A 73 -19.35 1.73 13.98
CA PRO A 73 -19.08 2.28 12.65
C PRO A 73 -20.36 2.58 11.86
N GLY A 74 -20.40 3.77 11.29
CA GLY A 74 -21.36 4.19 10.27
C GLY A 74 -22.63 4.80 10.83
N TYR A 75 -22.60 5.27 12.07
CA TYR A 75 -23.66 6.00 12.74
C TYR A 75 -23.24 7.46 13.00
N PRO A 76 -24.18 8.40 13.20
CA PRO A 76 -23.83 9.81 13.40
C PRO A 76 -22.96 10.10 14.64
N ASP A 77 -23.01 9.23 15.65
CA ASP A 77 -22.29 9.31 16.91
C ASP A 77 -20.99 8.47 16.93
N SER A 78 -20.60 7.87 15.81
CA SER A 78 -19.35 7.11 15.69
C SER A 78 -18.15 7.93 16.16
N ILE A 79 -17.22 7.27 16.89
CA ILE A 79 -15.89 7.83 17.14
C ILE A 79 -15.26 8.16 15.78
N PRO A 80 -14.74 9.39 15.57
CA PRO A 80 -14.16 9.81 14.30
C PRO A 80 -12.74 9.24 14.13
N ALA A 81 -12.65 7.91 14.11
CA ALA A 81 -11.40 7.15 14.18
C ALA A 81 -10.43 7.52 13.06
N THR A 82 -10.93 7.77 11.85
CA THR A 82 -10.07 8.17 10.72
C THR A 82 -9.35 9.50 11.00
N SER A 83 -10.04 10.52 11.51
CA SER A 83 -9.39 11.81 11.79
C SER A 83 -8.49 11.75 13.00
N LEU A 84 -8.91 11.06 14.08
CA LEU A 84 -8.09 10.91 15.28
C LEU A 84 -6.77 10.17 14.98
N LEU A 85 -6.82 9.13 14.15
CA LEU A 85 -5.62 8.41 13.74
C LEU A 85 -4.72 9.26 12.83
N ALA A 86 -5.29 10.04 11.90
CA ALA A 86 -4.54 10.98 11.08
C ALA A 86 -3.85 12.07 11.92
N ASP A 87 -4.54 12.60 12.93
CA ASP A 87 -3.99 13.56 13.88
C ASP A 87 -2.86 12.92 14.70
N PHE A 88 -3.05 11.72 15.26
CA PHE A 88 -2.03 10.99 16.00
C PHE A 88 -0.76 10.76 15.16
N ILE A 89 -0.91 10.25 13.94
CA ILE A 89 0.21 9.97 13.03
C ILE A 89 1.01 11.25 12.74
N THR A 90 0.33 12.36 12.45
CA THR A 90 0.99 13.60 12.00
C THR A 90 1.55 14.45 13.14
N THR A 91 1.16 14.16 14.39
CA THR A 91 1.60 14.90 15.58
C THR A 91 2.55 14.11 16.50
N SER A 92 2.62 12.79 16.34
CA SER A 92 3.56 11.93 17.08
C SER A 92 5.01 12.27 16.74
N LYS A 93 5.91 12.12 17.71
CA LYS A 93 7.32 12.47 17.62
C LYS A 93 8.21 11.23 17.80
N PRO A 94 9.42 11.22 17.22
CA PRO A 94 10.38 10.13 17.45
C PRO A 94 10.73 9.90 18.92
N THR A 95 10.62 10.94 19.75
CA THR A 95 10.83 10.86 21.21
C THR A 95 9.74 10.08 21.95
N ASP A 96 8.59 9.88 21.32
CA ASP A 96 7.47 9.14 21.91
C ASP A 96 7.69 7.62 21.83
N LEU A 97 8.60 7.17 20.95
CA LEU A 97 8.87 5.75 20.73
C LEU A 97 9.86 5.21 21.77
N PRO A 98 9.45 4.30 22.69
CA PRO A 98 10.34 3.74 23.69
C PRO A 98 11.51 2.99 23.07
N ILE A 99 12.68 3.02 23.73
CA ILE A 99 13.91 2.43 23.20
C ILE A 99 13.76 0.94 22.84
N HIS A 100 13.08 0.15 23.69
CA HIS A 100 12.85 -1.27 23.42
C HIS A 100 11.95 -1.52 22.21
N ILE A 101 11.08 -0.57 21.85
CA ILE A 101 10.29 -0.64 20.62
C ILE A 101 11.16 -0.25 19.41
N GLN A 102 12.05 0.73 19.55
CA GLN A 102 13.03 1.05 18.49
C GLN A 102 13.90 -0.17 18.15
N GLU A 103 14.41 -0.87 19.16
CA GLU A 103 15.16 -2.12 19.01
C GLU A 103 14.30 -3.19 18.30
N LYS A 104 13.02 -3.33 18.69
CA LYS A 104 12.14 -4.31 18.04
C LYS A 104 11.88 -3.99 16.57
N VAL A 105 11.71 -2.71 16.23
CA VAL A 105 11.53 -2.27 14.84
C VAL A 105 12.80 -2.51 14.03
N GLN A 106 13.99 -2.33 14.62
CA GLN A 106 15.25 -2.68 13.97
C GLN A 106 15.36 -4.18 13.67
N GLU A 107 14.97 -5.06 14.60
CA GLU A 107 14.92 -6.50 14.35
C GLU A 107 14.02 -6.85 13.17
N LEU A 108 12.81 -6.26 13.13
CA LEU A 108 11.83 -6.48 12.07
C LEU A 108 12.32 -5.94 10.70
N LEU A 109 13.06 -4.83 10.71
CA LEU A 109 13.71 -4.30 9.52
C LEU A 109 14.77 -5.27 8.97
N ILE A 110 15.61 -5.83 9.84
CA ILE A 110 16.64 -6.81 9.47
C ILE A 110 15.99 -8.09 8.94
N ASP A 111 14.93 -8.57 9.60
CA ASP A 111 14.15 -9.73 9.17
C ASP A 111 13.57 -9.53 7.76
N TYR A 112 12.87 -8.41 7.54
CA TYR A 112 12.33 -8.06 6.22
C TYR A 112 13.41 -8.03 5.12
N ILE A 113 14.57 -7.43 5.40
CA ILE A 113 15.69 -7.40 4.44
C ILE A 113 16.18 -8.81 4.14
N GLY A 114 16.37 -9.65 5.17
CA GLY A 114 16.79 -11.04 5.02
C GLY A 114 15.82 -11.87 4.18
N VAL A 115 14.52 -11.81 4.51
CA VAL A 115 13.45 -12.49 3.77
C VAL A 115 13.40 -12.02 2.32
N THR A 116 13.51 -10.71 2.09
CA THR A 116 13.50 -10.11 0.75
C THR A 116 14.69 -10.58 -0.08
N LEU A 117 15.90 -10.64 0.50
CA LEU A 117 17.09 -11.16 -0.18
C LEU A 117 16.97 -12.66 -0.49
N GLY A 118 16.42 -13.45 0.44
CA GLY A 118 16.11 -14.87 0.21
C GLY A 118 15.11 -15.06 -0.94
N ALA A 119 14.08 -14.21 -1.00
CA ALA A 119 13.08 -14.25 -2.07
C ALA A 119 13.68 -14.00 -3.47
N ILE A 120 14.69 -13.14 -3.59
CA ILE A 120 15.38 -12.90 -4.87
C ILE A 120 16.01 -14.19 -5.42
N GLN A 121 16.50 -15.06 -4.56
CA GLN A 121 17.13 -16.32 -4.95
C GLN A 121 16.13 -17.46 -5.12
N HIS A 122 15.09 -17.51 -4.30
CA HIS A 122 14.26 -18.70 -4.13
C HIS A 122 12.81 -18.57 -4.61
N ALA A 123 12.28 -17.35 -4.79
CA ALA A 123 10.86 -17.18 -5.13
C ALA A 123 10.61 -17.21 -6.64
N GLU A 124 9.92 -18.24 -7.14
CA GLU A 124 9.55 -18.31 -8.58
C GLU A 124 8.61 -17.18 -9.04
N SER A 125 7.80 -16.70 -8.09
CA SER A 125 6.72 -15.72 -8.30
C SER A 125 7.22 -14.29 -8.48
N THR A 126 8.37 -13.96 -7.87
CA THR A 126 8.83 -12.57 -7.74
C THR A 126 10.33 -12.41 -7.84
N ALA A 127 11.12 -13.49 -7.95
CA ALA A 127 12.54 -13.39 -8.28
C ALA A 127 12.69 -12.71 -9.66
N SER A 128 12.97 -11.41 -9.60
CA SER A 128 13.76 -10.57 -10.50
C SER A 128 13.56 -10.58 -12.02
N LYS A 129 12.74 -11.47 -12.59
CA LYS A 129 12.63 -11.62 -14.05
C LYS A 129 11.23 -11.37 -14.59
N ARG A 130 10.12 -11.70 -13.91
CA ARG A 130 8.79 -11.61 -14.55
C ARG A 130 8.11 -10.27 -14.33
N LEU A 131 7.92 -9.86 -13.08
CA LEU A 131 7.32 -8.56 -12.77
C LEU A 131 8.21 -7.39 -13.22
N GLN A 132 9.53 -7.56 -13.12
CA GLN A 132 10.52 -6.65 -13.69
C GLN A 132 10.65 -6.74 -15.22
N ARG A 133 9.82 -7.51 -15.93
CA ARG A 133 9.70 -7.41 -17.40
C ARG A 133 8.44 -6.67 -17.82
N CYS A 134 7.62 -6.23 -16.87
CA CYS A 134 6.53 -5.30 -17.15
C CYS A 134 7.14 -3.98 -17.63
N LYS A 135 7.08 -3.76 -18.96
CA LYS A 135 7.64 -2.58 -19.61
C LYS A 135 7.10 -1.28 -19.00
N GLY A 136 5.85 -1.27 -18.56
CA GLY A 136 5.22 -0.11 -17.90
C GLY A 136 5.78 0.26 -16.53
N PHE A 137 6.65 -0.55 -15.91
CA PHE A 137 7.27 -0.22 -14.63
C PHE A 137 8.64 0.44 -14.77
N HIS A 138 9.29 0.30 -15.93
CA HIS A 138 10.63 0.82 -16.15
C HIS A 138 10.54 2.25 -16.68
N LEU A 139 11.44 3.10 -16.21
CA LEU A 139 11.80 4.29 -16.95
C LEU A 139 12.76 3.84 -18.05
N GLU A 140 12.49 4.22 -19.30
CA GLU A 140 13.50 4.10 -20.35
C GLU A 140 14.77 4.82 -19.87
N PRO A 141 15.96 4.23 -20.05
CA PRO A 141 17.20 4.91 -19.72
C PRO A 141 17.19 6.25 -20.45
N SER A 142 17.24 7.35 -19.71
CA SER A 142 17.39 8.68 -20.29
C SER A 142 18.75 8.73 -20.99
N THR A 143 18.78 8.41 -22.28
CA THR A 143 19.98 8.49 -23.12
C THR A 143 20.32 9.91 -23.55
N SER A 144 19.61 10.93 -23.06
CA SER A 144 19.89 12.31 -23.47
C SER A 144 20.23 13.20 -22.28
N ALA A 145 21.44 13.72 -22.34
CA ALA A 145 21.99 14.80 -21.55
C ALA A 145 21.29 16.12 -21.88
N ASN A 146 20.01 16.28 -21.52
CA ASN A 146 19.36 17.58 -21.47
C ASN A 146 18.90 17.86 -20.04
N GLU A 147 19.76 18.62 -19.37
CA GLU A 147 19.49 19.39 -18.17
C GLU A 147 18.21 20.22 -18.36
N GLY A 148 17.14 19.83 -17.68
CA GLY A 148 15.87 20.53 -17.71
C GLY A 148 14.99 20.04 -16.55
N ILE A 149 14.63 20.96 -15.68
CA ILE A 149 13.72 20.79 -14.55
C ILE A 149 12.40 20.17 -15.06
N GLY A 150 12.04 18.97 -14.58
CA GLY A 150 10.71 18.37 -14.83
C GLY A 150 10.65 16.92 -15.32
N GLY A 151 11.78 16.23 -15.52
CA GLY A 151 11.77 14.81 -15.92
C GLY A 151 11.51 13.85 -14.75
N ASN A 152 10.58 12.91 -14.92
CA ASN A 152 10.23 11.82 -14.00
C ASN A 152 11.40 10.81 -13.90
N ARG A 153 12.49 11.18 -13.21
CA ARG A 153 13.65 10.30 -13.00
C ARG A 153 13.29 9.25 -11.96
N GLY A 154 13.83 8.04 -12.08
CA GLY A 154 13.61 6.99 -11.08
C GLY A 154 14.38 7.40 -9.83
N TYR A 155 13.69 7.51 -8.71
CA TYR A 155 14.29 7.97 -7.45
C TYR A 155 14.63 6.80 -6.54
N CYS A 156 13.81 5.75 -6.58
CA CYS A 156 13.84 4.71 -5.57
C CYS A 156 14.50 3.43 -6.06
N SER A 157 15.13 2.71 -5.14
CA SER A 157 15.77 1.43 -5.36
C SER A 157 14.82 0.27 -5.09
N VAL A 158 15.17 -0.88 -5.66
CA VAL A 158 14.57 -2.16 -5.28
C VAL A 158 15.69 -3.06 -4.78
N ILE A 159 15.47 -3.68 -3.62
CA ILE A 159 16.47 -4.48 -2.92
C ILE A 159 17.06 -5.53 -3.87
N GLY A 160 18.40 -5.61 -3.87
CA GLY A 160 19.17 -6.57 -4.66
C GLY A 160 19.28 -6.28 -6.17
N GLN A 161 18.88 -5.09 -6.65
CA GLN A 161 19.06 -4.69 -8.06
C GLN A 161 20.23 -3.74 -8.31
N GLY A 162 20.97 -3.37 -7.26
CA GLY A 162 22.13 -2.49 -7.37
C GLY A 162 21.78 -1.00 -7.57
N PRO A 163 22.80 -0.12 -7.51
CA PRO A 163 22.62 1.33 -7.53
C PRO A 163 22.33 1.91 -8.92
N GLU A 164 22.51 1.15 -10.01
CA GLU A 164 22.28 1.62 -11.38
C GLU A 164 20.78 1.62 -11.76
N LYS A 165 20.01 0.68 -11.20
CA LYS A 165 18.61 0.50 -11.55
C LYS A 165 17.72 1.29 -10.59
N ARG A 166 16.97 2.24 -11.14
CA ARG A 166 16.04 3.09 -10.41
C ARG A 166 14.63 2.98 -10.95
N TRP A 167 13.67 3.19 -10.06
CA TRP A 167 12.25 3.01 -10.32
C TRP A 167 11.46 4.25 -9.91
N LEU A 168 10.30 4.45 -10.53
CA LEU A 168 9.34 5.40 -9.99
C LEU A 168 8.91 4.95 -8.59
N PRO A 169 8.65 5.88 -7.64
CA PRO A 169 8.45 5.52 -6.23
C PRO A 169 7.35 4.48 -6.04
N GLN A 170 6.18 4.66 -6.68
CA GLN A 170 5.07 3.70 -6.60
C GLN A 170 5.43 2.29 -7.05
N TYR A 171 6.33 2.15 -8.04
CA TYR A 171 6.76 0.85 -8.53
C TYR A 171 7.91 0.27 -7.71
N ALA A 172 8.79 1.11 -7.14
CA ALA A 172 9.79 0.65 -6.18
C ALA A 172 9.12 0.05 -4.94
N GLY A 173 8.15 0.78 -4.38
CA GLY A 173 7.33 0.31 -3.26
C GLY A 173 6.59 -0.98 -3.58
N LEU A 174 5.95 -1.04 -4.75
CA LEU A 174 5.29 -2.27 -5.24
C LEU A 174 6.23 -3.46 -5.25
N LEU A 175 7.39 -3.30 -5.87
CA LEU A 175 8.35 -4.37 -6.08
C LEU A 175 8.98 -4.83 -4.75
N ASN A 176 9.41 -3.91 -3.90
CA ASN A 176 9.99 -4.22 -2.60
C ASN A 176 9.00 -4.98 -1.70
N ALA A 177 7.78 -4.46 -1.55
CA ALA A 177 6.73 -5.11 -0.77
C ALA A 177 6.35 -6.50 -1.34
N ALA A 178 6.23 -6.60 -2.67
CA ALA A 178 5.95 -7.89 -3.30
C ALA A 178 7.09 -8.90 -3.07
N LEU A 179 8.35 -8.46 -3.21
CA LEU A 179 9.54 -9.29 -2.98
C LEU A 179 9.58 -9.81 -1.53
N GLY A 180 9.39 -8.92 -0.54
CA GLY A 180 9.36 -9.30 0.87
C GLY A 180 8.28 -10.34 1.19
N HIS A 181 7.12 -10.26 0.56
CA HIS A 181 6.01 -11.20 0.80
C HIS A 181 6.03 -12.46 -0.09
N SER A 182 7.11 -12.69 -0.85
CA SER A 182 7.11 -13.70 -1.90
C SER A 182 7.23 -15.14 -1.41
N LEU A 183 7.96 -15.32 -0.33
CA LEU A 183 8.18 -16.63 0.30
C LEU A 183 7.17 -16.94 1.39
N ASP A 184 6.30 -15.98 1.75
CA ASP A 184 5.39 -16.12 2.89
C ASP A 184 6.16 -16.40 4.20
N PHE A 185 7.34 -15.78 4.31
CA PHE A 185 8.31 -15.94 5.41
C PHE A 185 8.53 -14.63 6.16
N ASP A 186 7.79 -13.60 5.79
CA ASP A 186 7.74 -12.32 6.48
C ASP A 186 6.94 -12.41 7.79
N ASP A 187 7.09 -11.37 8.61
CA ASP A 187 6.47 -11.23 9.93
C ASP A 187 4.94 -11.41 9.92
N THR A 188 4.35 -11.77 11.06
CA THR A 188 2.90 -11.97 11.18
C THR A 188 2.35 -11.32 12.44
N TYR A 189 1.22 -10.61 12.30
CA TYR A 189 0.40 -10.16 13.41
C TYR A 189 -0.87 -11.00 13.50
N ALA A 190 -0.88 -11.94 14.45
CA ALA A 190 -1.93 -12.94 14.58
C ALA A 190 -3.35 -12.36 14.82
N PRO A 191 -3.56 -11.37 15.70
CA PRO A 191 -4.90 -10.81 15.93
C PRO A 191 -5.52 -10.20 14.66
N GLY A 192 -4.70 -9.64 13.76
CA GLY A 192 -5.15 -9.07 12.49
C GLY A 192 -5.17 -10.04 11.31
N THR A 193 -4.64 -11.26 11.46
CA THR A 193 -4.43 -12.23 10.36
C THR A 193 -3.72 -11.56 9.17
N LEU A 194 -2.58 -10.92 9.43
CA LEU A 194 -1.87 -10.09 8.45
C LEU A 194 -0.36 -10.09 8.64
N HIS A 195 0.34 -9.58 7.63
CA HIS A 195 1.78 -9.31 7.64
C HIS A 195 2.02 -7.80 7.59
N ALA A 196 2.53 -7.19 8.67
CA ALA A 196 2.60 -5.73 8.79
C ALA A 196 3.86 -5.16 8.13
N GLY A 197 5.00 -5.81 8.35
CA GLY A 197 6.30 -5.35 7.88
C GLY A 197 6.40 -5.19 6.38
N VAL A 198 5.82 -6.10 5.61
CA VAL A 198 5.83 -6.07 4.13
C VAL A 198 5.02 -4.93 3.50
N THR A 199 4.39 -4.07 4.29
CA THR A 199 3.83 -2.80 3.80
C THR A 199 4.48 -1.60 4.47
N ALA A 200 4.69 -1.63 5.79
CA ALA A 200 5.30 -0.53 6.52
C ALA A 200 6.76 -0.27 6.12
N ILE A 201 7.59 -1.31 6.06
CA ILE A 201 9.03 -1.18 5.80
C ILE A 201 9.31 -0.73 4.34
N PRO A 202 8.70 -1.33 3.30
CA PRO A 202 8.86 -0.83 1.93
C PRO A 202 8.40 0.62 1.75
N ALA A 203 7.32 1.03 2.42
CA ALA A 203 6.86 2.42 2.40
C ALA A 203 7.88 3.36 3.07
N ALA A 204 8.53 2.92 4.14
CA ALA A 204 9.57 3.69 4.82
C ALA A 204 10.80 3.87 3.94
N LEU A 205 11.30 2.78 3.34
CA LEU A 205 12.43 2.82 2.41
C LEU A 205 12.15 3.78 1.24
N LEU A 206 10.95 3.67 0.64
CA LEU A 206 10.50 4.58 -0.41
C LEU A 206 10.49 6.04 0.07
N GLY A 207 9.81 6.32 1.18
CA GLY A 207 9.69 7.67 1.74
C GLY A 207 11.05 8.28 2.07
N ALA A 208 11.97 7.47 2.61
CA ALA A 208 13.31 7.90 2.95
C ALA A 208 14.14 8.23 1.71
N GLU A 209 14.12 7.39 0.66
CA GLU A 209 14.82 7.70 -0.59
C GLU A 209 14.27 8.96 -1.27
N ILE A 210 12.96 9.20 -1.19
CA ILE A 210 12.34 10.42 -1.70
C ILE A 210 12.87 11.65 -0.98
N LEU A 211 12.89 11.63 0.36
CA LEU A 211 13.42 12.73 1.16
C LEU A 211 14.89 12.97 0.85
N LEU A 212 15.71 11.92 0.83
CA LEU A 212 17.13 12.03 0.50
C LEU A 212 17.37 12.61 -0.91
N CYS A 213 16.48 12.35 -1.86
CA CYS A 213 16.54 12.98 -3.20
C CYS A 213 16.13 14.45 -3.18
N GLN A 214 15.24 14.86 -2.28
CA GLN A 214 14.80 16.26 -2.12
C GLN A 214 15.79 17.10 -1.31
N THR A 215 16.56 16.47 -0.43
CA THR A 215 17.62 17.08 0.38
C THR A 215 18.97 16.41 0.09
N PRO A 216 19.54 16.58 -1.12
CA PRO A 216 20.83 15.98 -1.44
C PRO A 216 21.90 16.43 -0.44
N PRO A 217 22.82 15.55 -0.04
CA PRO A 217 23.94 15.95 0.81
C PRO A 217 24.67 17.10 0.14
N THR A 218 24.76 18.23 0.84
CA THR A 218 25.61 19.35 0.44
C THR A 218 27.03 18.78 0.34
N SER A 219 27.55 18.73 -0.90
CA SER A 219 28.93 18.31 -1.15
C SER A 219 29.86 19.30 -0.46
N GLY A 220 30.27 19.01 0.77
CA GLY A 220 31.17 19.86 1.53
C GLY A 220 31.01 19.73 3.03
N SER A 221 31.57 18.67 3.63
CA SER A 221 32.30 18.73 4.91
C SER A 221 32.91 17.37 5.25
N ASN A 222 33.82 16.90 4.41
CA ASN A 222 34.90 15.99 4.83
C ASN A 222 36.20 16.79 5.00
N THR A 223 36.11 17.99 5.58
CA THR A 223 37.29 18.76 5.99
C THR A 223 37.45 18.59 7.50
N ILE A 224 38.49 17.88 7.88
CA ILE A 224 38.99 17.76 9.26
C ILE A 224 39.58 19.13 9.64
N THR A 225 38.73 20.12 9.92
CA THR A 225 39.12 21.41 10.52
C THR A 225 38.02 21.93 11.43
N GLY A 226 37.95 21.37 12.64
CA GLY A 226 37.69 22.08 13.91
C GLY A 226 36.45 22.95 14.11
N THR A 227 35.51 23.05 13.17
CA THR A 227 34.27 23.85 13.34
C THR A 227 33.08 23.09 12.78
N THR A 228 32.52 22.21 13.60
CA THR A 228 31.34 21.39 13.33
C THR A 228 30.07 22.24 13.37
N THR A 229 29.67 22.84 12.25
CA THR A 229 28.24 23.06 11.98
C THR A 229 27.65 21.74 11.56
N THR A 230 27.09 20.99 12.52
CA THR A 230 26.35 19.75 12.27
C THR A 230 25.10 20.08 11.47
N GLN A 231 25.16 19.96 10.15
CA GLN A 231 23.96 19.87 9.34
C GLN A 231 23.25 18.58 9.76
N ALA A 232 22.07 18.73 10.38
CA ALA A 232 21.32 17.59 10.88
C ALA A 232 20.98 16.65 9.72
N ASP A 233 21.12 15.35 9.97
CA ASP A 233 20.67 14.30 9.05
C ASP A 233 19.20 14.58 8.68
N PRO A 234 18.84 14.67 7.39
CA PRO A 234 17.45 14.89 6.99
C PRO A 234 16.51 13.80 7.50
N ILE A 235 17.03 12.62 7.84
CA ILE A 235 16.25 11.51 8.40
C ILE A 235 17.08 10.80 9.48
N PRO A 236 17.08 11.30 10.73
CA PRO A 236 17.80 10.60 11.80
C PRO A 236 17.23 9.18 11.97
N PRO A 237 18.04 8.18 12.39
CA PRO A 237 17.59 6.81 12.55
C PRO A 237 16.32 6.65 13.40
N SER A 238 16.19 7.47 14.46
CA SER A 238 15.00 7.47 15.31
C SER A 238 13.73 7.89 14.56
N ALA A 239 13.81 8.86 13.64
CA ALA A 239 12.66 9.27 12.82
C ALA A 239 12.26 8.19 11.81
N PHE A 240 13.25 7.50 11.22
CA PHE A 240 12.98 6.38 10.33
C PHE A 240 12.29 5.21 11.04
N LEU A 241 12.81 4.82 12.21
CA LEU A 241 12.21 3.75 13.03
C LEU A 241 10.83 4.13 13.58
N HIS A 242 10.65 5.40 13.95
CA HIS A 242 9.37 5.94 14.40
C HIS A 242 8.31 5.88 13.30
N ALA A 243 8.64 6.26 12.06
CA ALA A 243 7.72 6.14 10.94
C ALA A 243 7.31 4.67 10.68
N ILE A 244 8.27 3.74 10.73
CA ILE A 244 7.97 2.30 10.62
C ILE A 244 7.02 1.87 11.74
N ALA A 245 7.30 2.24 13.00
CA ALA A 245 6.47 1.90 14.15
C ALA A 245 5.02 2.39 13.99
N LEU A 246 4.81 3.65 13.56
CA LEU A 246 3.48 4.18 13.28
C LEU A 246 2.76 3.41 12.16
N GLY A 247 3.50 2.93 11.17
CA GLY A 247 3.00 2.00 10.16
C GLY A 247 2.50 0.71 10.77
N TYR A 248 3.33 0.03 11.56
CA TYR A 248 2.95 -1.20 12.26
C TYR A 248 1.73 -1.03 13.16
N GLU A 249 1.70 0.05 13.94
CA GLU A 249 0.59 0.39 14.83
C GLU A 249 -0.70 0.54 14.04
N THR A 250 -0.70 1.40 13.02
CA THR A 250 -1.86 1.65 12.15
C THR A 250 -2.41 0.36 11.51
N ILE A 251 -1.52 -0.48 10.97
CA ILE A 251 -1.92 -1.75 10.32
C ILE A 251 -2.52 -2.70 11.34
N SER A 252 -1.89 -2.81 12.51
CA SER A 252 -2.29 -3.73 13.57
C SER A 252 -3.64 -3.35 14.16
N LEU A 253 -3.87 -2.05 14.42
CA LEU A 253 -5.14 -1.53 14.91
C LEU A 253 -6.29 -1.81 13.93
N ILE A 254 -6.11 -1.44 12.66
CA ILE A 254 -7.13 -1.65 11.62
C ILE A 254 -7.34 -3.15 11.36
N GLY A 255 -6.25 -3.90 11.27
CA GLY A 255 -6.27 -5.33 11.03
C GLY A 255 -6.97 -6.12 12.13
N ARG A 256 -6.73 -5.77 13.40
CA ARG A 256 -7.41 -6.37 14.56
C ARG A 256 -8.93 -6.18 14.48
N GLU A 257 -9.39 -4.99 14.13
CA GLU A 257 -10.82 -4.71 14.03
C GLU A 257 -11.48 -5.31 12.78
N LEU A 258 -10.75 -5.42 11.66
CA LEU A 258 -11.21 -6.23 10.53
C LEU A 258 -11.34 -7.72 10.91
N GLY A 259 -10.35 -8.20 11.67
CA GLY A 259 -10.29 -9.53 12.24
C GLY A 259 -10.48 -10.65 11.23
N PHE A 260 -10.85 -11.82 11.75
CA PHE A 260 -11.12 -13.00 10.92
C PHE A 260 -12.41 -12.86 10.09
N ALA A 261 -13.33 -11.97 10.47
CA ALA A 261 -14.59 -11.77 9.76
C ALA A 261 -14.37 -11.19 8.35
N ALA A 262 -13.47 -10.22 8.19
CA ALA A 262 -13.07 -9.71 6.87
C ALA A 262 -12.35 -10.77 6.03
N TYR A 263 -11.48 -11.56 6.67
CA TYR A 263 -10.80 -12.69 6.03
C TYR A 263 -11.83 -13.70 5.49
N LYS A 264 -12.79 -14.14 6.31
CA LYS A 264 -13.86 -15.05 5.89
C LYS A 264 -14.72 -14.48 4.74
N ARG A 265 -14.87 -13.15 4.67
CA ARG A 265 -15.57 -12.46 3.58
C ARG A 265 -14.79 -12.43 2.26
N GLY A 266 -13.51 -12.83 2.28
CA GLY A 266 -12.67 -12.98 1.09
C GLY A 266 -11.62 -11.89 0.90
N PHE A 267 -11.37 -11.06 1.93
CA PHE A 267 -10.37 -10.00 1.88
C PHE A 267 -9.06 -10.40 2.58
N HIS A 268 -7.94 -10.06 1.95
CA HIS A 268 -6.61 -10.22 2.50
C HIS A 268 -6.24 -8.99 3.35
N ASN A 269 -6.35 -9.13 4.67
CA ASN A 269 -6.14 -8.02 5.62
C ASN A 269 -4.77 -7.35 5.46
N THR A 270 -3.71 -8.10 5.10
CA THR A 270 -2.38 -7.56 4.79
C THR A 270 -2.40 -6.38 3.81
N SER A 271 -3.29 -6.39 2.81
CA SER A 271 -3.38 -5.30 1.84
C SER A 271 -4.47 -4.30 2.16
N VAL A 272 -5.62 -4.76 2.67
CA VAL A 272 -6.72 -3.89 3.09
C VAL A 272 -6.31 -2.96 4.23
N ALA A 273 -5.63 -3.47 5.26
CA ALA A 273 -5.09 -2.65 6.35
C ALA A 273 -3.72 -2.03 5.96
N GLY A 274 -2.92 -2.76 5.18
CA GLY A 274 -1.57 -2.35 4.79
C GLY A 274 -1.48 -1.01 4.07
N ILE A 275 -2.48 -0.65 3.25
CA ILE A 275 -2.50 0.65 2.56
C ILE A 275 -2.53 1.82 3.55
N PHE A 276 -3.29 1.71 4.64
CA PHE A 276 -3.37 2.75 5.67
C PHE A 276 -2.08 2.84 6.47
N GLY A 277 -1.44 1.70 6.75
CA GLY A 277 -0.09 1.66 7.33
C GLY A 277 0.96 2.35 6.50
N ALA A 278 0.99 2.04 5.20
CA ALA A 278 1.90 2.69 4.27
C ALA A 278 1.64 4.21 4.20
N ILE A 279 0.37 4.65 4.26
CA ILE A 279 0.05 6.08 4.38
C ILE A 279 0.54 6.66 5.70
N ALA A 280 0.43 5.95 6.83
CA ALA A 280 0.93 6.43 8.11
C ALA A 280 2.45 6.68 8.06
N VAL A 281 3.20 5.72 7.52
CA VAL A 281 4.65 5.82 7.30
C VAL A 281 4.98 7.02 6.41
N LEU A 282 4.32 7.13 5.25
CA LEU A 282 4.57 8.22 4.29
C LEU A 282 4.15 9.58 4.86
N SER A 283 3.07 9.64 5.63
CA SER A 283 2.61 10.87 6.29
C SER A 283 3.64 11.38 7.29
N THR A 284 4.25 10.47 8.04
CA THR A 284 5.28 10.77 9.03
C THR A 284 6.55 11.27 8.36
N LEU A 285 7.09 10.51 7.40
CA LEU A 285 8.35 10.86 6.72
C LEU A 285 8.19 12.12 5.87
N LEU A 286 7.11 12.23 5.09
CA LEU A 286 6.92 13.34 4.15
C LEU A 286 6.25 14.56 4.79
N HIS A 287 6.09 14.56 6.11
CA HIS A 287 5.52 15.65 6.91
C HIS A 287 4.16 16.14 6.38
N LEU A 288 3.23 15.21 6.14
CA LEU A 288 1.86 15.56 5.78
C LEU A 288 1.19 16.31 6.93
N THR A 289 0.37 17.30 6.58
CA THR A 289 -0.56 17.91 7.52
C THR A 289 -1.67 16.92 7.89
N PRO A 290 -2.36 17.11 9.04
CA PRO A 290 -3.48 16.25 9.41
C PRO A 290 -4.60 16.21 8.34
N THR A 291 -4.81 17.32 7.63
CA THR A 291 -5.80 17.40 6.55
C THR A 291 -5.37 16.57 5.32
N GLU A 292 -4.09 16.60 4.95
CA GLU A 292 -3.57 15.76 3.87
C GLU A 292 -3.61 14.28 4.24
N ALA A 293 -3.23 13.92 5.47
CA ALA A 293 -3.30 12.54 5.95
C ALA A 293 -4.75 12.02 5.96
N LEU A 294 -5.71 12.81 6.45
CA LEU A 294 -7.13 12.46 6.41
C LEU A 294 -7.64 12.27 4.97
N ALA A 295 -7.25 13.16 4.04
CA ALA A 295 -7.61 13.02 2.62
C ALA A 295 -6.98 11.76 2.00
N ALA A 296 -5.73 11.45 2.33
CA ALA A 296 -5.05 10.24 1.87
C ALA A 296 -5.76 8.97 2.38
N PHE A 297 -6.16 8.92 3.65
CA PHE A 297 -6.99 7.84 4.20
C PHE A 297 -8.33 7.72 3.44
N GLY A 298 -8.98 8.86 3.14
CA GLY A 298 -10.20 8.89 2.35
C GLY A 298 -10.07 8.27 0.95
N LEU A 299 -8.97 8.61 0.25
CA LEU A 299 -8.65 8.02 -1.06
C LEU A 299 -8.32 6.53 -0.93
N ALA A 300 -7.59 6.15 0.11
CA ALA A 300 -7.24 4.76 0.40
C ALA A 300 -8.47 3.88 0.67
N GLY A 301 -9.55 4.42 1.25
CA GLY A 301 -10.81 3.70 1.40
C GLY A 301 -11.35 3.13 0.07
N SER A 302 -11.09 3.81 -1.06
CA SER A 302 -11.47 3.34 -2.40
C SER A 302 -10.44 2.43 -3.07
N ARG A 303 -9.22 2.34 -2.52
CA ARG A 303 -8.09 1.56 -3.05
C ARG A 303 -7.81 0.30 -2.24
N ALA A 304 -8.24 0.27 -0.98
CA ALA A 304 -8.14 -0.88 -0.09
C ALA A 304 -8.81 -2.10 -0.76
N ALA A 305 -8.01 -3.11 -1.07
CA ALA A 305 -8.43 -4.28 -1.82
C ALA A 305 -7.55 -5.49 -1.44
N GLY A 306 -7.91 -6.67 -1.95
CA GLY A 306 -7.13 -7.88 -1.71
C GLY A 306 -7.98 -9.13 -1.80
N SER A 307 -8.59 -9.40 -2.96
CA SER A 307 -9.41 -10.61 -3.13
C SER A 307 -8.59 -11.87 -2.92
N MET A 308 -9.03 -12.74 -2.00
CA MET A 308 -8.37 -14.00 -1.70
C MET A 308 -8.67 -15.12 -2.71
N GLN A 309 -9.18 -14.79 -3.89
CA GLN A 309 -9.41 -15.75 -4.97
C GLN A 309 -8.13 -16.50 -5.38
N TYR A 310 -6.94 -15.97 -5.04
CA TYR A 310 -5.66 -16.69 -5.22
C TYR A 310 -5.62 -18.06 -4.53
N LEU A 311 -6.42 -18.29 -3.48
CA LEU A 311 -6.50 -19.58 -2.79
C LEU A 311 -7.00 -20.69 -3.72
N ALA A 312 -7.75 -20.36 -4.77
CA ALA A 312 -8.30 -21.33 -5.70
C ALA A 312 -7.25 -22.06 -6.56
N ASN A 313 -6.11 -21.42 -6.83
CA ASN A 313 -5.08 -21.96 -7.72
C ASN A 313 -3.63 -21.64 -7.30
N GLY A 314 -3.43 -21.09 -6.10
CA GLY A 314 -2.10 -20.66 -5.63
C GLY A 314 -1.54 -19.45 -6.39
N ALA A 315 -2.41 -18.62 -6.98
CA ALA A 315 -1.97 -17.48 -7.79
C ALA A 315 -1.09 -16.51 -7.01
N TRP A 316 -0.20 -15.85 -7.74
CA TRP A 316 0.83 -15.01 -7.16
C TRP A 316 0.32 -13.66 -6.67
N ASN A 317 -0.93 -13.29 -6.95
CA ASN A 317 -1.49 -12.03 -6.46
C ASN A 317 -1.50 -11.94 -4.92
N LYS A 318 -1.54 -13.05 -4.15
CA LYS A 318 -1.28 -13.00 -2.69
C LYS A 318 -0.05 -12.17 -2.36
N ARG A 319 1.06 -12.49 -3.03
CA ARG A 319 2.38 -11.89 -2.84
C ARG A 319 2.42 -10.44 -3.34
N LEU A 320 1.62 -10.12 -4.36
CA LEU A 320 1.52 -8.77 -4.92
C LEU A 320 0.62 -7.84 -4.08
N HIS A 321 -0.28 -8.38 -3.26
CA HIS A 321 -1.22 -7.60 -2.46
C HIS A 321 -0.55 -6.51 -1.59
N PRO A 322 0.51 -6.77 -0.80
CA PRO A 322 1.22 -5.71 -0.10
C PRO A 322 1.90 -4.72 -1.06
N GLY A 323 2.38 -5.18 -2.22
CA GLY A 323 2.89 -4.31 -3.28
C GLY A 323 1.85 -3.34 -3.83
N PHE A 324 0.63 -3.79 -4.09
CA PHE A 324 -0.47 -2.92 -4.51
C PHE A 324 -0.83 -1.92 -3.42
N ALA A 325 -0.81 -2.32 -2.14
CA ALA A 325 -1.06 -1.42 -1.02
C ALA A 325 -0.03 -0.27 -0.96
N VAL A 326 1.27 -0.58 -1.03
CA VAL A 326 2.33 0.46 -0.97
C VAL A 326 2.30 1.34 -2.22
N HIS A 327 2.07 0.76 -3.41
CA HIS A 327 1.88 1.50 -4.65
C HIS A 327 0.76 2.52 -4.52
N ASP A 328 -0.41 2.07 -4.09
CA ASP A 328 -1.60 2.89 -4.01
C ASP A 328 -1.53 3.92 -2.88
N ALA A 329 -0.86 3.59 -1.77
CA ALA A 329 -0.57 4.55 -0.71
C ALA A 329 0.22 5.76 -1.22
N TRP A 330 1.28 5.53 -2.01
CA TRP A 330 2.05 6.61 -2.63
C TRP A 330 1.17 7.49 -3.54
N VAL A 331 0.32 6.86 -4.34
CA VAL A 331 -0.61 7.58 -5.23
C VAL A 331 -1.62 8.40 -4.42
N CYS A 332 -2.21 7.82 -3.36
CA CYS A 332 -3.16 8.52 -2.48
C CYS A 332 -2.52 9.72 -1.78
N VAL A 333 -1.31 9.56 -1.25
CA VAL A 333 -0.53 10.64 -0.63
C VAL A 333 -0.23 11.76 -1.64
N GLY A 334 0.21 11.40 -2.86
CA GLY A 334 0.47 12.38 -3.91
C GLY A 334 -0.78 13.17 -4.31
N MET A 335 -1.93 12.50 -4.43
CA MET A 335 -3.22 13.14 -4.70
C MET A 335 -3.68 14.05 -3.56
N ALA A 336 -3.53 13.60 -2.30
CA ALA A 336 -3.89 14.39 -1.13
C ALA A 336 -3.06 15.68 -1.04
N ARG A 337 -1.73 15.60 -1.25
CA ARG A 337 -0.84 16.77 -1.29
C ARG A 337 -1.15 17.72 -2.46
N ALA A 338 -1.72 17.21 -3.54
CA ALA A 338 -2.21 18.02 -4.66
C ALA A 338 -3.58 18.67 -4.39
N GLY A 339 -4.16 18.47 -3.19
CA GLY A 339 -5.43 19.06 -2.79
C GLY A 339 -6.67 18.25 -3.22
N VAL A 340 -6.50 16.99 -3.63
CA VAL A 340 -7.66 16.11 -3.89
C VAL A 340 -8.39 15.83 -2.57
N VAL A 341 -9.69 16.07 -2.56
CA VAL A 341 -10.54 15.86 -1.39
C VAL A 341 -10.87 14.37 -1.26
N GLY A 342 -10.42 13.75 -0.16
CA GLY A 342 -10.78 12.38 0.21
C GLY A 342 -12.07 12.31 1.04
N ALA A 343 -12.72 11.14 1.03
CA ALA A 343 -13.87 10.88 1.90
C ALA A 343 -13.47 10.91 3.38
N LYS A 344 -14.22 11.64 4.21
CA LYS A 344 -14.07 11.56 5.67
C LYS A 344 -14.63 10.23 6.19
N GLY A 345 -14.12 9.76 7.31
CA GLY A 345 -14.55 8.50 7.91
C GLY A 345 -14.26 7.29 7.01
N ALA A 346 -13.05 7.22 6.44
CA ALA A 346 -12.64 6.13 5.57
C ALA A 346 -12.72 4.76 6.26
N LEU A 347 -12.49 4.72 7.57
CA LEU A 347 -12.56 3.52 8.38
C LEU A 347 -13.98 3.30 8.93
N GLU A 348 -14.48 4.28 9.68
CA GLU A 348 -15.70 4.19 10.48
C GLU A 348 -16.98 4.57 9.73
N GLY A 349 -16.92 5.22 8.57
CA GLY A 349 -18.10 5.80 7.92
C GLY A 349 -19.13 4.76 7.45
N GLY A 350 -20.32 5.23 7.05
CA GLY A 350 -21.42 4.37 6.59
C GLY A 350 -21.06 3.44 5.41
N SER A 351 -20.08 3.84 4.60
CA SER A 351 -19.46 3.05 3.54
C SER A 351 -17.95 2.87 3.75
N GLY A 352 -17.48 3.10 4.97
CA GLY A 352 -16.09 2.95 5.35
C GLY A 352 -15.68 1.48 5.42
N VAL A 353 -14.37 1.24 5.55
CA VAL A 353 -13.77 -0.10 5.52
C VAL A 353 -14.42 -1.06 6.52
N PHE A 354 -14.71 -0.60 7.74
CA PHE A 354 -15.28 -1.43 8.79
C PHE A 354 -16.74 -1.84 8.54
N ARG A 355 -17.49 -1.17 7.65
CA ARG A 355 -18.79 -1.67 7.16
C ARG A 355 -18.66 -2.43 5.85
N GLY A 356 -17.80 -1.95 4.97
CA GLY A 356 -17.70 -2.47 3.60
C GLY A 356 -17.05 -3.85 3.49
N TYR A 357 -16.14 -4.20 4.41
CA TYR A 357 -15.17 -5.29 4.21
C TYR A 357 -15.30 -6.44 5.20
N THR A 358 -16.06 -6.29 6.28
CA THR A 358 -16.40 -7.37 7.23
C THR A 358 -17.88 -7.70 7.18
N ALA A 359 -18.25 -8.94 7.52
CA ALA A 359 -19.66 -9.34 7.71
C ALA A 359 -20.18 -8.99 9.11
N GLU A 360 -19.31 -8.57 10.02
CA GLU A 360 -19.60 -8.32 11.43
C GLU A 360 -19.19 -6.89 11.83
N PRO A 361 -19.71 -5.85 11.17
CA PRO A 361 -19.34 -4.46 11.46
C PRO A 361 -19.68 -4.03 12.89
N GLU A 362 -20.71 -4.64 13.49
CA GLU A 362 -21.11 -4.39 14.88
C GLU A 362 -20.12 -4.96 15.91
N GLY A 363 -19.22 -5.86 15.50
CA GLY A 363 -18.14 -6.38 16.35
C GLY A 363 -16.94 -5.44 16.46
N VAL A 364 -16.85 -4.43 15.61
CA VAL A 364 -15.77 -3.44 15.60
C VAL A 364 -15.86 -2.55 16.83
N ASP A 365 -14.72 -2.32 17.46
CA ASP A 365 -14.56 -1.42 18.59
C ASP A 365 -13.66 -0.25 18.21
N LEU A 366 -14.29 0.88 17.88
CA LEU A 366 -13.58 2.08 17.48
C LEU A 366 -12.75 2.69 18.62
N GLY A 367 -13.07 2.41 19.89
CA GLY A 367 -12.30 2.89 21.04
C GLY A 367 -10.87 2.34 20.99
N ARG A 368 -10.71 1.05 20.69
CA ARG A 368 -9.39 0.42 20.60
C ARG A 368 -8.51 0.95 19.46
N LEU A 369 -9.04 1.74 18.53
CA LEU A 369 -8.22 2.42 17.51
C LEU A 369 -7.59 3.72 18.00
N VAL A 370 -8.19 4.35 19.02
CA VAL A 370 -7.91 5.74 19.39
C VAL A 370 -7.59 5.93 20.87
N ASP A 371 -7.82 4.91 21.70
CA ASP A 371 -7.33 4.79 23.07
C ASP A 371 -5.82 4.48 23.08
#